data_AF-A0A4R9PGY4-F1
#
_entry.id   AF-A0A4R9PGY4-F1
#
_cell.length_a   1.000
_cell.length_b   1.000
_cell.length_c   1.000
_cell.angle_alpha   90.00
_cell.angle_beta   90.00
_cell.angle_gamma   90.00
#
_symmetry.space_group_name_H-M   'P 1'
#
loop_
_entity.id
_entity.type
_entity.pdbx_description
1 polymer ?
#
loop_
_entity_poly.entity_id
_entity_poly.type
_entity_poly.pdbx_seq_one_letter_code
_entity_poly.pdbx_strand_id
1 'polypeptide(L)'
;KEYGDKVSETERTAMSDAIAALKTANEGDDAAEIEVKRQGLAAASRKLGQAMYEASQKEAAEADAKADAAKDSDVVDADFEEIDEDDDKKKSA
;
A
#
# COMPACT_ATOMS: atom_id res chain seq x y z
N LYS A 1 7.55 -3.97 -8.16
CA LYS A 1 6.66 -4.03 -6.97
C LYS A 1 7.56 -4.19 -5.77
N GLU A 2 8.02 -3.05 -5.26
CA GLU A 2 8.99 -2.96 -4.16
C GLU A 2 8.24 -3.27 -2.87
N TYR A 3 8.06 -4.55 -2.56
CA TYR A 3 7.67 -4.96 -1.21
C TYR A 3 8.68 -4.44 -0.18
N GLY A 4 9.90 -4.14 -0.65
CA GLY A 4 10.72 -2.95 -0.33
C GLY A 4 10.21 -2.02 0.76
N ASP A 5 9.41 -1.09 0.30
CA ASP A 5 8.94 0.06 1.05
C ASP A 5 7.85 -0.28 2.07
N LYS A 6 7.12 -1.37 1.85
CA LYS A 6 5.95 -1.74 2.67
C LYS A 6 6.30 -2.43 3.99
N VAL A 7 7.56 -2.76 4.19
CA VAL A 7 8.07 -3.47 5.37
C VAL A 7 9.24 -2.68 5.92
N SER A 8 9.25 -2.45 7.24
CA SER A 8 10.31 -1.66 7.88
C SER A 8 11.69 -2.26 7.60
N GLU A 9 12.71 -1.41 7.47
CA GLU A 9 14.09 -1.84 7.23
C GLU A 9 14.58 -2.81 8.32
N THR A 10 14.16 -2.57 9.58
CA THR A 10 14.46 -3.44 10.71
C THR A 10 13.88 -4.85 10.53
N GLU A 11 12.61 -4.97 10.10
CA GLU A 11 11.99 -6.27 9.87
C GLU A 11 12.60 -6.99 8.67
N ARG A 12 12.94 -6.24 7.63
CA ARG A 12 13.61 -6.75 6.42
C ARG A 12 14.99 -7.31 6.73
N THR A 13 15.77 -6.60 7.55
CA THR A 13 17.08 -7.06 8.04
C THR A 13 16.94 -8.30 8.93
N ALA A 14 16.02 -8.29 9.90
CA ALA A 14 15.76 -9.44 10.75
C ALA A 14 15.35 -10.69 9.94
N MET A 15 14.62 -10.50 8.83
CA MET A 15 14.27 -11.56 7.90
C MET A 15 15.49 -12.15 7.20
N SER A 16 16.33 -11.29 6.64
CA SER A 16 17.56 -11.69 5.94
C SER A 16 18.50 -12.44 6.89
N ASP A 17 18.63 -11.97 8.13
CA ASP A 17 19.44 -12.60 9.16
C ASP A 17 18.89 -13.97 9.54
N ALA A 18 17.57 -14.11 9.71
CA ALA A 18 16.94 -15.40 9.98
C ALA A 18 17.11 -16.41 8.83
N ILE A 19 17.04 -15.96 7.58
CA ILE A 19 17.29 -16.79 6.39
C ILE A 19 18.76 -17.24 6.36
N ALA A 20 19.70 -16.32 6.58
CA ALA A 20 21.13 -16.61 6.59
C ALA A 20 21.46 -17.61 7.71
N ALA A 21 20.94 -17.37 8.92
CA ALA A 21 21.16 -18.24 10.06
C ALA A 21 20.60 -19.65 9.83
N LEU A 22 19.41 -19.77 9.23
CA LEU A 22 18.82 -21.06 8.87
C LEU A 22 19.66 -21.78 7.82
N LYS A 23 20.15 -21.06 6.80
CA LYS A 23 21.07 -21.63 5.80
C LYS A 23 22.33 -22.20 6.44
N THR A 24 22.96 -21.44 7.33
CA THR A 24 24.16 -21.90 8.05
C THR A 24 23.87 -23.11 8.93
N ALA A 25 22.74 -23.15 9.65
CA ALA A 25 22.36 -24.35 10.41
C ALA A 25 22.13 -25.57 9.51
N ASN A 26 21.57 -25.35 8.31
CA ASN A 26 21.31 -26.40 7.34
C ASN A 26 22.59 -26.90 6.62
N GLU A 27 23.75 -26.28 6.85
CA GLU A 27 25.06 -26.81 6.44
C GLU A 27 25.63 -27.79 7.47
N GLY A 28 25.06 -27.84 8.68
CA GLY A 28 25.38 -28.82 9.71
C GLY A 28 24.30 -29.90 9.86
N ASP A 29 24.47 -30.75 10.87
CA ASP A 29 23.60 -31.90 11.15
C ASP A 29 22.76 -31.73 12.43
N ASP A 30 22.73 -30.55 13.05
CA ASP A 30 21.93 -30.29 14.25
C ASP A 30 20.46 -30.03 13.87
N ALA A 31 19.68 -31.10 13.85
CA ALA A 31 18.25 -31.04 13.57
C ALA A 31 17.48 -30.15 14.56
N ALA A 32 17.93 -30.03 15.82
CA ALA A 32 17.28 -29.17 16.79
C ALA A 32 17.55 -27.69 16.47
N GLU A 33 18.79 -27.36 16.08
CA GLU A 33 19.15 -25.99 15.66
C GLU A 33 18.39 -25.58 14.38
N ILE A 34 18.34 -26.47 13.38
CA ILE A 34 17.59 -26.23 12.13
C ILE A 34 16.11 -25.98 12.43
N GLU A 35 15.51 -26.79 13.30
CA GLU A 35 14.10 -26.65 13.66
C GLU A 35 13.81 -25.32 14.39
N VAL A 36 14.67 -24.92 15.33
CA VAL A 36 14.58 -23.62 16.02
C VAL A 36 14.67 -22.47 15.01
N LYS A 37 15.66 -22.49 14.11
CA LYS A 37 15.82 -21.43 13.11
C LYS A 37 14.69 -21.42 12.08
N ARG A 38 14.15 -22.59 11.72
CA ARG A 38 12.99 -22.72 10.82
C ARG A 38 11.74 -22.11 11.46
N GLN A 39 11.50 -22.37 12.73
CA GLN A 39 10.40 -21.73 13.48
C GLN A 39 10.58 -20.22 13.58
N GLY A 40 11.81 -19.75 13.80
CA GLY A 40 12.16 -18.33 13.79
C GLY A 40 11.84 -17.66 12.46
N LEU A 41 12.27 -18.27 11.34
CA LEU A 41 11.95 -17.78 10.00
C LEU A 41 10.43 -17.78 9.74
N ALA A 42 9.72 -18.83 10.13
CA ALA A 42 8.26 -18.90 9.97
C ALA A 42 7.51 -17.84 10.80
N ALA A 43 8.01 -17.48 11.99
CA ALA A 43 7.48 -16.38 12.78
C ALA A 43 7.70 -15.02 12.09
N ALA A 44 8.91 -14.80 11.56
CA ALA A 44 9.23 -13.61 10.78
C ALA A 44 8.35 -13.50 9.52
N SER A 45 8.15 -14.60 8.78
CA SER A 45 7.24 -14.69 7.62
C SER A 45 5.81 -14.28 7.92
N ARG A 46 5.27 -14.70 9.06
CA ARG A 46 3.91 -14.30 9.48
C ARG A 46 3.84 -12.80 9.77
N LYS A 47 4.84 -12.27 10.47
CA LYS A 47 4.90 -10.84 10.80
C LYS A 47 4.99 -9.97 9.53
N LEU A 48 5.81 -10.39 8.56
CA LEU A 48 5.93 -9.72 7.27
C LEU A 48 4.63 -9.80 6.46
N GLY A 49 3.91 -10.94 6.52
CA GLY A 49 2.59 -11.08 5.92
C GLY A 49 1.55 -10.12 6.52
N GLN A 50 1.55 -9.94 7.84
CA GLN A 50 0.72 -8.95 8.51
C GLN A 50 1.09 -7.53 8.10
N ALA A 51 2.37 -7.16 8.17
CA ALA A 51 2.85 -5.84 7.77
C ALA A 51 2.50 -5.51 6.31
N MET A 52 2.62 -6.49 5.42
CA MET A 52 2.22 -6.33 4.02
C MET A 52 0.71 -6.14 3.84
N TYR A 53 -0.11 -6.84 4.63
CA TYR A 53 -1.57 -6.69 4.60
C TYR A 53 -1.98 -5.31 5.12
N GLU A 54 -1.40 -4.86 6.23
CA GLU A 54 -1.60 -3.53 6.80
C GLU A 54 -1.17 -2.42 5.84
N ALA A 55 0.01 -2.55 5.23
CA ALA A 55 0.50 -1.60 4.24
C ALA A 55 -0.39 -1.57 2.99
N SER A 56 -0.95 -2.72 2.57
CA SER A 56 -1.88 -2.77 1.44
C SER A 56 -3.24 -2.13 1.77
N GLN A 57 -3.73 -2.26 3.01
CA GLN A 57 -4.93 -1.56 3.45
C GLN A 57 -4.73 -0.05 3.56
N LYS A 58 -3.57 0.39 4.09
CA LYS A 58 -3.22 1.83 4.12
C LYS A 58 -3.14 2.42 2.72
N GLU A 59 -2.48 1.74 1.78
CA GLU A 59 -2.37 2.21 0.40
C GLU A 59 -3.73 2.27 -0.30
N ALA A 60 -4.64 1.33 -0.01
CA ALA A 60 -6.01 1.38 -0.51
C ALA A 60 -6.79 2.58 0.08
N ALA A 61 -6.64 2.86 1.37
CA ALA A 61 -7.26 4.00 2.03
C ALA A 61 -6.69 5.36 1.56
N GLU A 62 -5.37 5.44 1.31
CA GLU A 62 -4.74 6.63 0.73
C GLU A 62 -5.14 6.86 -0.73
N ALA A 63 -5.29 5.78 -1.51
CA ALA A 63 -5.78 5.88 -2.89
C ALA A 63 -7.24 6.36 -2.94
N ASP A 64 -8.08 5.88 -2.01
CA ASP A 64 -9.48 6.29 -1.88
C ASP A 64 -9.59 7.77 -1.44
N ALA A 65 -8.83 8.18 -0.41
CA ALA A 65 -8.75 9.58 0.02
C ALA A 65 -8.24 10.52 -1.08
N LYS A 66 -7.30 10.06 -1.92
CA LYS A 66 -6.79 10.81 -3.06
C LYS A 66 -7.81 10.90 -4.21
N ALA A 67 -8.65 9.88 -4.39
CA ALA A 67 -9.75 9.90 -5.36
C ALA A 67 -10.89 10.82 -4.91
N ASP A 68 -11.21 10.86 -3.61
CA ASP A 68 -12.19 11.78 -3.03
C ASP A 68 -11.71 13.25 -3.13
N ALA A 69 -10.45 13.53 -2.80
CA ALA A 69 -9.87 14.87 -2.96
C ALA A 69 -9.80 15.33 -4.44
N ALA A 70 -9.66 14.39 -5.39
CA ALA A 70 -9.69 14.69 -6.81
C ALA A 70 -11.12 14.97 -7.31
N LYS A 71 -12.15 14.34 -6.74
CA LYS A 71 -13.56 14.63 -7.06
C LYS A 71 -14.01 16.00 -6.55
N ASP A 72 -13.52 16.45 -5.39
CA ASP A 72 -13.83 17.80 -4.88
C ASP A 72 -13.26 18.94 -5.77
N SER A 73 -12.33 18.62 -6.67
CA SER A 73 -11.73 19.57 -7.61
C SER A 73 -12.43 19.65 -8.97
N ASP A 74 -13.37 18.73 -9.26
CA ASP A 74 -14.02 18.54 -10.58
C ASP A 74 -15.55 18.77 -10.53
N VAL A 75 -16.07 19.32 -9.42
CA VAL A 75 -17.51 19.65 -9.21
C VAL A 75 -17.75 21.17 -9.29
N VAL A 76 -17.08 21.84 -10.23
CA VAL A 76 -17.31 23.22 -10.69
C VAL A 76 -16.85 23.22 -12.16
N ASP A 77 -17.65 22.98 -13.19
CA ASP A 77 -18.69 23.83 -13.78
C ASP A 77 -19.47 22.98 -14.83
N ALA A 78 -20.46 22.19 -14.42
CA ALA A 78 -21.31 21.44 -15.37
C ALA A 78 -22.81 21.76 -15.25
N ASP A 79 -23.16 22.79 -14.46
CA ASP A 79 -24.54 23.26 -14.26
C ASP A 79 -24.68 24.79 -14.50
N PHE A 80 -23.72 25.42 -15.17
CA PHE A 80 -23.83 26.82 -15.60
C PHE A 80 -23.10 27.10 -16.92
N GLU A 81 -23.28 26.24 -17.94
CA GLU A 81 -23.53 26.79 -19.27
C GLU A 81 -24.99 27.25 -19.24
N GLU A 82 -25.26 28.41 -18.60
CA GLU A 82 -26.45 29.18 -18.92
C GLU A 82 -26.26 29.58 -20.38
N ILE A 83 -26.86 28.75 -21.21
CA ILE A 83 -27.23 28.95 -22.59
C ILE A 83 -27.56 30.45 -22.79
N ASP A 84 -26.61 31.21 -23.33
CA ASP A 84 -26.89 32.48 -24.02
C ASP A 84 -27.61 32.14 -25.35
N GLU A 85 -28.75 31.45 -25.27
CA GLU A 85 -29.72 31.37 -26.37
C GLU A 85 -30.97 32.13 -25.92
N ASP A 86 -31.36 33.10 -26.77
CA ASP A 86 -32.65 33.78 -26.78
C ASP A 86 -32.90 34.93 -25.78
N ASP A 87 -32.32 36.11 -26.06
CA ASP A 87 -33.06 37.37 -25.90
C ASP A 87 -33.05 38.17 -27.21
N ASP A 88 -33.62 37.53 -28.23
CA ASP A 88 -34.07 38.17 -29.45
C ASP A 88 -35.23 39.13 -29.11
N LYS A 89 -35.12 40.38 -29.56
CA LYS A 89 -36.24 41.29 -29.86
C LYS A 89 -37.07 41.92 -28.70
N LYS A 90 -36.96 43.26 -28.71
CA LYS A 90 -38.01 44.31 -28.51
C LYS A 90 -38.23 44.87 -27.09
N LYS A 91 -37.86 46.15 -26.95
CA LYS A 91 -38.73 47.29 -26.57
C LYS A 91 -37.85 48.55 -26.56
N SER A 92 -37.99 49.48 -27.50
CA SER A 92 -38.98 50.57 -27.47
C SER A 92 -38.83 51.48 -26.25
N ALA A 93 -37.94 52.48 -26.34
CA ALA A 93 -38.12 53.87 -25.88
C ALA A 93 -36.97 54.72 -26.41
#